data_AF-A0A1Q3EEU8-F1
#
_entry.id   AF-A0A1Q3EEU8-F1
#
_cell.length_a   1.000
_cell.length_b   1.000
_cell.length_c   1.000
_cell.angle_alpha   90.00
_cell.angle_beta   90.00
_cell.angle_gamma   90.00
#
_symmetry.space_group_name_H-M   'P 1'
#
loop_
_entity.id
_entity.type
_entity.pdbx_description
1 polymer ?
#
loop_
_entity_poly.entity_id
_entity_poly.type
_entity_poly.pdbx_seq_one_letter_code
_entity_poly.pdbx_strand_id
1 'polypeptide(L)'
;MDSQTLANLHQLLDHESDLREKIRDQVNDFDKKTRILVGILSKIHSTRSESIPSLIQTARPVLYSCSETIVELASLIPPNQFWRWKDMWCNSLRTAVFAAALSEYLTNGTLISLESTSNVLGMQDRWKDRVNLSVEDYLHGLITMVNELSRLAVNAVILGDFEQPLKISAFVKDIFSGFSMLNLKNDTLRRRFDSLKYDMKKIEEGRLASDIFMSRRQGMPLRPASSEEIECWNHAAASLSTLSAIYSGPATIETIGRVNRLISAWPADDTLPAEGLDSVKAIYKKLVSGLEEIRLTSEKENKAIDNAMEQLGILIALRKAPEIISQEKRNKRPRAASPSAGGTPVPQVLPAPGGINRVSITLPARNSSTGPPAGTALPREPKARREAWAKQLPLQEGRQVAFHPPPNKGNSSVTESDDNNWILAVVDKCINGDKNRYEVHDPESVPISRFNTTLRSIIPLPDPNAPAGSPSSLSAYREFPIGSTVLALYPDTSCFYRAEVVATPTDTAPSVRSDTPYASTYRVKFEDDDNQELVVQAQWVVEWPGGQR
;
A
#
# COMPACT_ATOMS: atom_id res chain seq x y z
N MET A 1 11.53 -51.36 -14.64
CA MET A 1 10.60 -51.63 -13.54
C MET A 1 10.01 -53.01 -13.77
N ASP A 2 9.84 -53.76 -12.71
CA ASP A 2 9.07 -55.01 -12.68
C ASP A 2 7.57 -54.74 -12.84
N SER A 3 6.86 -55.71 -13.42
CA SER A 3 5.42 -55.58 -13.69
C SER A 3 4.58 -55.41 -12.42
N GLN A 4 5.04 -55.95 -11.28
CA GLN A 4 4.33 -55.86 -10.00
C GLN A 4 4.42 -54.45 -9.43
N THR A 5 5.60 -53.82 -9.42
CA THR A 5 5.76 -52.42 -9.01
C THR A 5 4.96 -51.47 -9.90
N LEU A 6 4.89 -51.72 -11.21
CA LEU A 6 4.05 -50.91 -12.10
C LEU A 6 2.56 -51.06 -11.76
N ALA A 7 2.06 -52.28 -11.55
CA ALA A 7 0.67 -52.52 -11.16
C ALA A 7 0.33 -51.89 -9.80
N ASN A 8 1.22 -52.01 -8.80
CA ASN A 8 1.07 -51.38 -7.49
C ASN A 8 1.02 -49.84 -7.62
N LEU A 9 1.84 -49.26 -8.49
CA LEU A 9 1.88 -47.81 -8.72
C LEU A 9 0.60 -47.31 -9.42
N HIS A 10 0.04 -48.06 -10.37
CA HIS A 10 -1.28 -47.77 -10.93
C HIS A 10 -2.37 -47.78 -9.85
N GLN A 11 -2.44 -48.82 -9.02
CA GLN A 11 -3.44 -48.92 -7.95
C GLN A 11 -3.33 -47.76 -6.93
N LEU A 12 -2.12 -47.29 -6.62
CA LEU A 12 -1.91 -46.13 -5.76
C LEU A 12 -2.38 -44.82 -6.40
N LEU A 13 -2.15 -44.64 -7.71
CA LEU A 13 -2.61 -43.46 -8.46
C LEU A 13 -4.14 -43.45 -8.60
N ASP A 14 -4.76 -44.62 -8.85
CA ASP A 14 -6.21 -44.75 -8.94
C ASP A 14 -6.86 -44.40 -7.58
N HIS A 15 -6.32 -44.93 -6.48
CA HIS A 15 -6.79 -44.59 -5.13
C HIS A 15 -6.60 -43.10 -4.78
N GLU A 16 -5.49 -42.48 -5.22
CA GLU A 16 -5.28 -41.05 -5.07
C GLU A 16 -6.29 -40.22 -5.90
N SER A 17 -6.63 -40.69 -7.11
CA SER A 17 -7.64 -40.05 -7.96
C SER A 17 -9.03 -40.10 -7.33
N ASP A 18 -9.46 -41.27 -6.83
CA ASP A 18 -10.71 -41.45 -6.11
C ASP A 18 -10.81 -40.55 -4.87
N LEU A 19 -9.71 -40.44 -4.11
CA LEU A 19 -9.64 -39.57 -2.93
C LEU A 19 -9.71 -38.09 -3.32
N ARG A 20 -8.99 -37.68 -4.36
CA ARG A 20 -9.03 -36.32 -4.91
C ARG A 20 -10.43 -35.92 -5.34
N GLU A 21 -11.19 -36.83 -5.96
CA GLU A 21 -12.56 -36.57 -6.37
C GLU A 21 -13.50 -36.39 -5.17
N LYS A 22 -13.43 -37.27 -4.16
CA LYS A 22 -14.20 -37.14 -2.91
C LYS A 22 -13.88 -35.85 -2.15
N ILE A 23 -12.60 -35.45 -2.09
CA ILE A 23 -12.19 -34.17 -1.49
C ILE A 23 -12.77 -33.00 -2.30
N ARG A 24 -12.73 -33.06 -3.64
CA ARG A 24 -13.29 -32.01 -4.51
C ARG A 24 -14.79 -31.83 -4.28
N ASP A 25 -15.56 -32.91 -4.11
CA ASP A 25 -17.00 -32.81 -3.84
C ASP A 25 -17.30 -32.13 -2.51
N GLN A 26 -16.51 -32.40 -1.47
CA GLN A 26 -16.62 -31.71 -0.18
C GLN A 26 -16.21 -30.23 -0.28
N VAL A 27 -15.13 -29.92 -1.02
CA VAL A 27 -14.75 -28.53 -1.31
C VAL A 27 -15.87 -27.80 -2.07
N ASN A 28 -16.52 -28.45 -3.03
CA ASN A 28 -17.65 -27.88 -3.77
C ASN A 28 -18.86 -27.58 -2.88
N ASP A 29 -19.10 -28.33 -1.80
CA ASP A 29 -20.11 -27.98 -0.79
C ASP A 29 -19.66 -26.79 0.08
N PHE A 30 -18.41 -26.80 0.55
CA PHE A 30 -17.85 -25.73 1.36
C PHE A 30 -17.85 -24.39 0.60
N ASP A 31 -17.56 -24.41 -0.70
CA ASP A 31 -17.65 -23.27 -1.61
C ASP A 31 -19.09 -22.73 -1.74
N LYS A 32 -20.12 -23.60 -1.76
CA LYS A 32 -21.52 -23.14 -1.77
C LYS A 32 -21.87 -22.46 -0.45
N LYS A 33 -21.55 -23.09 0.69
CA LYS A 33 -21.81 -22.54 2.03
C LYS A 33 -21.12 -21.18 2.22
N THR A 34 -19.85 -21.07 1.84
CA THR A 34 -19.09 -19.81 1.93
C THR A 34 -19.59 -18.74 0.96
N ARG A 35 -19.93 -19.06 -0.31
CA ARG A 35 -20.53 -18.09 -1.24
C ARG A 35 -21.87 -17.55 -0.75
N ILE A 36 -22.73 -18.39 -0.16
CA ILE A 36 -23.99 -17.95 0.46
C ILE A 36 -23.70 -16.99 1.62
N LEU A 37 -22.72 -17.32 2.46
CA LEU A 37 -22.32 -16.52 3.61
C LEU A 37 -21.78 -15.14 3.18
N VAL A 38 -20.90 -15.07 2.17
CA VAL A 38 -20.45 -13.81 1.56
C VAL A 38 -21.64 -13.02 1.00
N GLY A 39 -22.54 -13.67 0.26
CA GLY A 39 -23.74 -13.02 -0.30
C GLY A 39 -24.72 -12.48 0.74
N ILE A 40 -24.73 -13.02 1.96
CA ILE A 40 -25.45 -12.43 3.11
C ILE A 40 -24.66 -11.23 3.64
N LEU A 41 -23.37 -11.40 3.92
CA LEU A 41 -22.54 -10.37 4.55
C LEU A 41 -22.37 -9.12 3.67
N SER A 42 -22.22 -9.24 2.35
CA SER A 42 -22.10 -8.06 1.45
C SER A 42 -23.34 -7.15 1.44
N LYS A 43 -24.47 -7.55 2.07
CA LYS A 43 -25.63 -6.66 2.28
C LYS A 43 -25.35 -5.53 3.27
N ILE A 44 -24.30 -5.62 4.10
CA ILE A 44 -23.90 -4.54 5.03
C ILE A 44 -23.75 -3.18 4.33
N HIS A 45 -23.29 -3.17 3.08
CA HIS A 45 -23.10 -1.96 2.27
C HIS A 45 -24.37 -1.20 1.91
N SER A 46 -25.54 -1.80 2.13
CA SER A 46 -26.86 -1.19 1.87
C SER A 46 -27.81 -1.31 3.06
N THR A 47 -27.31 -1.77 4.20
CA THR A 47 -28.08 -2.02 5.44
C THR A 47 -27.73 -0.92 6.45
N ARG A 48 -28.73 -0.37 7.13
CA ARG A 48 -28.48 0.62 8.19
C ARG A 48 -27.89 -0.08 9.42
N SER A 49 -27.09 0.65 10.20
CA SER A 49 -26.38 0.13 11.37
C SER A 49 -27.30 -0.57 12.38
N GLU A 50 -28.52 -0.07 12.56
CA GLU A 50 -29.60 -0.66 13.38
C GLU A 50 -29.99 -2.09 12.98
N SER A 51 -29.91 -2.44 11.69
CA SER A 51 -30.31 -3.74 11.16
C SER A 51 -29.15 -4.72 10.95
N ILE A 52 -27.89 -4.30 11.14
CA ILE A 52 -26.71 -5.18 11.07
C ILE A 52 -26.83 -6.40 12.01
N PRO A 53 -27.27 -6.29 13.29
CA PRO A 53 -27.39 -7.47 14.16
C PRO A 53 -28.33 -8.55 13.61
N SER A 54 -29.43 -8.16 12.95
CA SER A 54 -30.37 -9.10 12.32
C SER A 54 -29.78 -9.81 11.09
N LEU A 55 -28.90 -9.11 10.35
CA LEU A 55 -28.16 -9.68 9.24
C LEU A 55 -27.13 -10.71 9.73
N ILE A 56 -26.39 -10.40 10.79
CA ILE A 56 -25.45 -11.35 11.43
C ILE A 56 -26.19 -12.57 12.01
N GLN A 57 -27.37 -12.38 12.61
CA GLN A 57 -28.20 -13.50 13.07
C GLN A 57 -28.63 -14.44 11.92
N THR A 58 -28.75 -13.92 10.69
CA THR A 58 -29.03 -14.71 9.48
C THR A 58 -27.77 -15.39 8.92
N ALA A 59 -26.61 -14.75 9.03
CA ALA A 59 -25.31 -15.30 8.59
C ALA A 59 -24.78 -16.41 9.51
N ARG A 60 -24.95 -16.27 10.83
CA ARG A 60 -24.37 -17.14 11.86
C ARG A 60 -24.70 -18.64 11.71
N PRO A 61 -25.94 -19.07 11.39
CA PRO A 61 -26.23 -20.48 11.12
C PRO A 61 -25.47 -21.06 9.92
N VAL A 62 -25.28 -20.26 8.86
CA VAL A 62 -24.52 -20.68 7.67
C VAL A 62 -23.03 -20.78 7.99
N LEU A 63 -22.49 -19.87 8.82
CA LEU A 63 -21.12 -19.97 9.30
C LEU A 63 -20.88 -21.23 10.14
N TYR A 64 -21.80 -21.60 11.03
CA TYR A 64 -21.67 -22.83 11.81
C TYR A 64 -21.84 -24.10 10.96
N SER A 65 -22.67 -24.10 9.90
CA SER A 65 -22.80 -25.26 9.01
C SER A 65 -21.53 -25.56 8.20
N CYS A 66 -20.58 -24.62 8.08
CA CYS A 66 -19.24 -24.90 7.55
C CYS A 66 -18.47 -25.94 8.38
N SER A 67 -18.75 -26.07 9.68
CA SER A 67 -18.10 -27.08 10.54
C SER A 67 -18.42 -28.51 10.10
N GLU A 68 -19.64 -28.77 9.61
CA GLU A 68 -20.04 -30.08 9.09
C GLU A 68 -19.13 -30.52 7.94
N THR A 69 -18.93 -29.64 6.96
CA THR A 69 -18.09 -29.92 5.79
C THR A 69 -16.61 -30.05 6.17
N ILE A 70 -16.15 -29.32 7.21
CA ILE A 70 -14.79 -29.47 7.77
C ILE A 70 -14.61 -30.81 8.49
N VAL A 71 -15.63 -31.30 9.22
CA VAL A 71 -15.64 -32.62 9.86
C VAL A 71 -15.59 -33.74 8.81
N GLU A 72 -16.39 -33.62 7.75
CA GLU A 72 -16.40 -34.59 6.64
C GLU A 72 -15.06 -34.59 5.90
N LEU A 73 -14.50 -33.42 5.60
CA LEU A 73 -13.17 -33.26 5.00
C LEU A 73 -12.07 -33.91 5.87
N ALA A 74 -12.10 -33.70 7.19
CA ALA A 74 -11.15 -34.31 8.14
C ALA A 74 -11.30 -35.84 8.25
N SER A 75 -12.46 -36.40 7.87
CA SER A 75 -12.69 -37.85 7.80
C SER A 75 -12.12 -38.49 6.51
N LEU A 76 -12.02 -37.73 5.41
CA LEU A 76 -11.49 -38.20 4.14
C LEU A 76 -9.95 -38.18 4.10
N ILE A 77 -9.32 -37.16 4.69
CA ILE A 77 -7.87 -36.94 4.56
C ILE A 77 -7.10 -37.97 5.41
N PRO A 78 -6.15 -38.73 4.84
CA PRO A 78 -5.32 -39.65 5.60
C PRO A 78 -4.41 -38.92 6.62
N PRO A 79 -4.06 -39.57 7.74
CA PRO A 79 -3.21 -38.95 8.76
C PRO A 79 -1.85 -38.53 8.20
N ASN A 80 -1.35 -37.39 8.67
CA ASN A 80 -0.12 -36.72 8.21
C ASN A 80 -0.11 -36.27 6.73
N GLN A 81 -1.25 -36.24 6.02
CA GLN A 81 -1.32 -35.77 4.63
C GLN A 81 -1.88 -34.35 4.45
N PHE A 82 -2.09 -33.57 5.52
CA PHE A 82 -2.59 -32.18 5.45
C PHE A 82 -1.97 -31.35 4.30
N TRP A 83 -0.63 -31.25 4.26
CA TRP A 83 0.09 -30.45 3.25
C TRP A 83 -0.03 -30.95 1.82
N ARG A 84 -0.38 -32.23 1.58
CA ARG A 84 -0.59 -32.76 0.22
C ARG A 84 -1.88 -32.20 -0.40
N TRP A 85 -2.88 -31.96 0.44
CA TRP A 85 -4.25 -31.68 0.01
C TRP A 85 -4.74 -30.26 0.35
N LYS A 86 -4.05 -29.54 1.26
CA LYS A 86 -4.37 -28.18 1.76
C LYS A 86 -4.93 -27.23 0.69
N ASP A 87 -4.26 -27.17 -0.46
CA ASP A 87 -4.56 -26.18 -1.49
C ASP A 87 -5.90 -26.41 -2.19
N MET A 88 -6.53 -27.58 -2.01
CA MET A 88 -7.88 -27.83 -2.51
C MET A 88 -8.94 -27.01 -1.79
N TRP A 89 -8.80 -26.76 -0.48
CA TRP A 89 -9.81 -26.06 0.33
C TRP A 89 -9.33 -24.72 0.92
N CYS A 90 -8.07 -24.31 0.67
CA CYS A 90 -7.49 -23.13 1.30
C CYS A 90 -8.27 -21.85 0.98
N ASN A 91 -8.78 -21.68 -0.24
CA ASN A 91 -9.57 -20.52 -0.66
C ASN A 91 -10.94 -20.46 0.05
N SER A 92 -11.64 -21.59 0.11
CA SER A 92 -12.90 -21.74 0.86
C SER A 92 -12.69 -21.46 2.35
N LEU A 93 -11.61 -21.98 2.93
CA LEU A 93 -11.22 -21.74 4.32
C LEU A 93 -10.90 -20.26 4.59
N ARG A 94 -10.08 -19.61 3.75
CA ARG A 94 -9.78 -18.16 3.83
C ARG A 94 -11.06 -17.32 3.78
N THR A 95 -12.03 -17.74 2.97
CA THR A 95 -13.36 -17.09 2.85
C THR A 95 -14.21 -17.30 4.10
N ALA A 96 -14.17 -18.48 4.71
CA ALA A 96 -14.85 -18.76 5.98
C ALA A 96 -14.23 -17.97 7.16
N VAL A 97 -12.89 -17.85 7.21
CA VAL A 97 -12.18 -16.98 8.17
C VAL A 97 -12.60 -15.52 8.00
N PHE A 98 -12.57 -15.00 6.77
CA PHE A 98 -13.04 -13.65 6.45
C PHE A 98 -14.45 -13.40 7.02
N ALA A 99 -15.38 -14.32 6.76
CA ALA A 99 -16.75 -14.20 7.21
C ALA A 99 -16.90 -14.28 8.73
N ALA A 100 -16.11 -15.12 9.41
CA ALA A 100 -16.07 -15.19 10.86
C ALA A 100 -15.53 -13.90 11.49
N ALA A 101 -14.40 -13.39 10.98
CA ALA A 101 -13.77 -12.16 11.45
C ALA A 101 -14.66 -10.93 11.23
N LEU A 102 -15.28 -10.81 10.06
CA LEU A 102 -16.24 -9.74 9.76
C LEU A 102 -17.49 -9.83 10.64
N SER A 103 -17.99 -11.04 10.91
CA SER A 103 -19.15 -11.23 11.81
C SER A 103 -18.83 -10.85 13.26
N GLU A 104 -17.61 -11.15 13.73
CA GLU A 104 -17.14 -10.75 15.06
C GLU A 104 -17.01 -9.24 15.16
N TYR A 105 -16.33 -8.60 14.19
CA TYR A 105 -16.19 -7.14 14.14
C TYR A 105 -17.54 -6.42 14.13
N LEU A 106 -18.50 -6.90 13.33
CA LEU A 106 -19.84 -6.31 13.25
C LEU A 106 -20.72 -6.58 14.49
N THR A 107 -20.32 -7.49 15.37
CA THR A 107 -21.03 -7.78 16.64
C THR A 107 -20.40 -7.02 17.81
N ASN A 108 -19.07 -7.08 17.94
CA ASN A 108 -18.31 -6.69 19.14
C ASN A 108 -17.31 -5.55 18.89
N GLY A 109 -17.04 -5.18 17.64
CA GLY A 109 -16.00 -4.22 17.27
C GLY A 109 -14.55 -4.73 17.42
N THR A 110 -14.38 -6.02 17.68
CA THR A 110 -13.11 -6.66 18.03
C THR A 110 -12.61 -7.61 16.95
N LEU A 111 -11.31 -7.92 17.00
CA LEU A 111 -10.69 -8.94 16.16
C LEU A 111 -10.90 -10.32 16.79
N ILE A 112 -11.50 -11.26 16.06
CA ILE A 112 -11.57 -12.67 16.47
C ILE A 112 -10.15 -13.26 16.59
N SER A 113 -9.85 -14.11 17.57
CA SER A 113 -8.54 -14.79 17.62
C SER A 113 -8.50 -15.98 16.64
N LEU A 114 -7.29 -16.43 16.28
CA LEU A 114 -7.10 -17.62 15.44
C LEU A 114 -7.72 -18.87 16.10
N GLU A 115 -7.57 -19.01 17.41
CA GLU A 115 -8.18 -20.09 18.21
C GLU A 115 -9.72 -20.01 18.21
N SER A 116 -10.28 -18.82 18.46
CA SER A 116 -11.74 -18.61 18.38
C SER A 116 -12.28 -18.89 16.97
N THR A 117 -11.53 -18.55 15.93
CA THR A 117 -11.88 -18.85 14.54
C THR A 117 -11.88 -20.36 14.28
N SER A 118 -10.86 -21.08 14.76
CA SER A 118 -10.78 -22.54 14.71
C SER A 118 -12.00 -23.18 15.39
N ASN A 119 -12.39 -22.67 16.56
CA ASN A 119 -13.54 -23.16 17.32
C ASN A 119 -14.88 -22.88 16.60
N VAL A 120 -15.07 -21.68 16.03
CA VAL A 120 -16.27 -21.33 15.24
C VAL A 120 -16.41 -22.21 13.99
N LEU A 121 -15.30 -22.56 13.36
CA LEU A 121 -15.24 -23.46 12.20
C LEU A 121 -15.26 -24.95 12.60
N GLY A 122 -15.36 -25.28 13.90
CA GLY A 122 -15.43 -26.65 14.40
C GLY A 122 -14.16 -27.48 14.19
N MET A 123 -13.00 -26.86 13.95
CA MET A 123 -11.71 -27.53 13.85
C MET A 123 -11.23 -28.01 15.22
N GLN A 124 -10.69 -29.23 15.29
CA GLN A 124 -10.39 -29.92 16.55
C GLN A 124 -8.92 -30.35 16.59
N ASP A 125 -8.30 -30.28 17.77
CA ASP A 125 -6.89 -30.62 17.98
C ASP A 125 -6.49 -32.01 17.45
N ARG A 126 -7.40 -32.99 17.53
CA ARG A 126 -7.21 -34.37 17.05
C ARG A 126 -7.05 -34.49 15.52
N TRP A 127 -7.27 -33.42 14.77
CA TRP A 127 -7.14 -33.35 13.32
C TRP A 127 -6.00 -32.45 12.85
N LYS A 128 -5.12 -31.96 13.75
CA LYS A 128 -3.98 -31.09 13.38
C LYS A 128 -3.05 -31.68 12.30
N ASP A 129 -3.06 -33.00 12.13
CA ASP A 129 -2.31 -33.75 11.10
C ASP A 129 -3.04 -33.87 9.73
N ARG A 130 -4.31 -33.46 9.66
CA ARG A 130 -5.25 -33.66 8.55
C ARG A 130 -5.95 -32.39 8.08
N VAL A 131 -6.52 -31.60 9.00
CA VAL A 131 -7.16 -30.30 8.75
C VAL A 131 -6.86 -29.37 9.91
N ASN A 132 -6.20 -28.25 9.62
CA ASN A 132 -5.85 -27.22 10.60
C ASN A 132 -5.95 -25.83 9.96
N LEU A 133 -6.30 -24.82 10.76
CA LEU A 133 -6.22 -23.41 10.35
C LEU A 133 -4.77 -22.94 10.47
N SER A 134 -4.12 -22.70 9.33
CA SER A 134 -2.77 -22.12 9.34
C SER A 134 -2.82 -20.61 9.64
N VAL A 135 -1.72 -20.08 10.19
CA VAL A 135 -1.57 -18.63 10.44
C VAL A 135 -1.66 -17.84 9.12
N GLU A 136 -1.12 -18.38 8.04
CA GLU A 136 -1.16 -17.77 6.69
C GLU A 136 -2.60 -17.65 6.16
N ASP A 137 -3.38 -18.74 6.24
CA ASP A 137 -4.78 -18.73 5.79
C ASP A 137 -5.65 -17.80 6.67
N TYR A 138 -5.32 -17.70 7.96
CA TYR A 138 -5.96 -16.76 8.88
C TYR A 138 -5.66 -15.30 8.48
N LEU A 139 -4.39 -14.94 8.27
CA LEU A 139 -3.98 -13.58 7.87
C LEU A 139 -4.56 -13.19 6.49
N HIS A 140 -4.63 -14.12 5.53
CA HIS A 140 -5.32 -13.89 4.25
C HIS A 140 -6.82 -13.58 4.42
N GLY A 141 -7.49 -14.21 5.38
CA GLY A 141 -8.88 -13.89 5.73
C GLY A 141 -9.03 -12.51 6.35
N LEU A 142 -8.08 -12.09 7.20
CA LEU A 142 -8.08 -10.74 7.78
C LEU A 142 -7.88 -9.63 6.75
N ILE A 143 -6.97 -9.81 5.78
CA ILE A 143 -6.78 -8.85 4.69
C ILE A 143 -8.11 -8.63 3.94
N THR A 144 -8.78 -9.73 3.57
CA THR A 144 -10.09 -9.68 2.90
C THR A 144 -11.16 -8.98 3.75
N MET A 145 -11.12 -9.13 5.08
CA MET A 145 -11.98 -8.35 5.99
C MET A 145 -11.66 -6.86 5.92
N VAL A 146 -10.39 -6.45 5.94
CA VAL A 146 -10.00 -5.03 5.83
C VAL A 146 -10.45 -4.43 4.48
N ASN A 147 -10.31 -5.16 3.36
CA ASN A 147 -10.79 -4.72 2.05
C ASN A 147 -12.31 -4.41 2.10
N GLU A 148 -13.11 -5.30 2.71
CA GLU A 148 -14.56 -5.13 2.84
C GLU A 148 -14.94 -4.02 3.85
N LEU A 149 -14.15 -3.82 4.92
CA LEU A 149 -14.32 -2.71 5.85
C LEU A 149 -14.02 -1.34 5.22
N SER A 150 -13.02 -1.26 4.34
CA SER A 150 -12.73 -0.06 3.53
C SER A 150 -13.93 0.34 2.67
N ARG A 151 -14.58 -0.65 2.05
CA ARG A 151 -15.83 -0.44 1.32
C ARG A 151 -16.99 -0.03 2.24
N LEU A 152 -17.12 -0.67 3.40
CA LEU A 152 -18.16 -0.35 4.38
C LEU A 152 -18.04 1.08 4.91
N ALA A 153 -16.83 1.55 5.20
CA ALA A 153 -16.59 2.91 5.68
C ALA A 153 -17.14 3.98 4.72
N VAL A 154 -16.86 3.85 3.41
CA VAL A 154 -17.39 4.79 2.41
C VAL A 154 -18.91 4.72 2.32
N ASN A 155 -19.49 3.51 2.36
CA ASN A 155 -20.94 3.34 2.29
C ASN A 155 -21.68 3.84 3.55
N ALA A 156 -21.07 3.73 4.72
CA ALA A 156 -21.61 4.27 5.97
C ALA A 156 -21.80 5.80 5.90
N VAL A 157 -20.80 6.54 5.38
CA VAL A 157 -20.90 7.99 5.13
C VAL A 157 -22.09 8.33 4.22
N ILE A 158 -22.28 7.56 3.14
CA ILE A 158 -23.37 7.74 2.18
C ILE A 158 -24.74 7.48 2.84
N LEU A 159 -24.82 6.50 3.75
CA LEU A 159 -26.02 6.18 4.52
C LEU A 159 -26.25 7.13 5.72
N GLY A 160 -25.32 8.04 6.00
CA GLY A 160 -25.41 9.04 7.06
C GLY A 160 -24.91 8.56 8.44
N ASP A 161 -24.21 7.43 8.50
CA ASP A 161 -23.47 6.99 9.69
C ASP A 161 -22.02 7.49 9.59
N PHE A 162 -21.71 8.48 10.42
CA PHE A 162 -20.40 9.13 10.49
C PHE A 162 -19.54 8.60 11.65
N GLU A 163 -20.09 7.74 12.53
CA GLU A 163 -19.30 7.10 13.59
C GLU A 163 -18.59 5.84 13.08
N GLN A 164 -19.24 5.09 12.19
CA GLN A 164 -18.71 3.83 11.68
C GLN A 164 -17.33 3.98 10.99
N PRO A 165 -17.06 5.02 10.17
CA PRO A 165 -15.73 5.23 9.57
C PRO A 165 -14.64 5.53 10.60
N LEU A 166 -14.97 6.18 11.72
CA LEU A 166 -14.03 6.42 12.82
C LEU A 166 -13.64 5.11 13.52
N LYS A 167 -14.63 4.26 13.81
CA LYS A 167 -14.45 2.93 14.41
C LYS A 167 -13.66 1.99 13.48
N ILE A 168 -13.91 2.06 12.17
CA ILE A 168 -13.16 1.28 11.16
C ILE A 168 -11.71 1.77 11.05
N SER A 169 -11.46 3.09 11.01
CA SER A 169 -10.11 3.65 10.95
C SER A 169 -9.21 3.21 12.10
N ALA A 170 -9.70 3.30 13.35
CA ALA A 170 -8.94 2.86 14.52
C ALA A 170 -8.60 1.37 14.43
N PHE A 171 -9.59 0.52 14.17
CA PHE A 171 -9.44 -0.93 14.08
C PHE A 171 -8.47 -1.36 12.95
N VAL A 172 -8.56 -0.73 11.77
CA VAL A 172 -7.69 -1.08 10.63
C VAL A 172 -6.25 -0.61 10.86
N LYS A 173 -6.02 0.50 11.59
CA LYS A 173 -4.67 0.92 12.01
C LYS A 173 -4.03 -0.07 12.97
N ASP A 174 -4.80 -0.59 13.94
CA ASP A 174 -4.30 -1.61 14.87
C ASP A 174 -3.93 -2.91 14.12
N ILE A 175 -4.75 -3.35 13.17
CA ILE A 175 -4.43 -4.47 12.28
C ILE A 175 -3.17 -4.18 11.47
N PHE A 176 -3.08 -3.01 10.83
CA PHE A 176 -1.93 -2.65 10.00
C PHE A 176 -0.63 -2.62 10.82
N SER A 177 -0.67 -2.09 12.04
CA SER A 177 0.46 -2.13 12.98
C SER A 177 0.84 -3.57 13.34
N GLY A 178 -0.14 -4.43 13.62
CA GLY A 178 0.08 -5.86 13.90
C GLY A 178 0.73 -6.60 12.73
N PHE A 179 0.27 -6.39 11.50
CA PHE A 179 0.91 -6.94 10.29
C PHE A 179 2.32 -6.36 10.07
N SER A 180 2.53 -5.07 10.36
CA SER A 180 3.87 -4.43 10.22
C SER A 180 4.91 -4.99 11.18
N MET A 181 4.49 -5.64 12.28
CA MET A 181 5.38 -6.37 13.19
C MET A 181 5.77 -7.77 12.68
N LEU A 182 5.12 -8.27 11.61
CA LEU A 182 5.40 -9.58 11.03
C LEU A 182 6.48 -9.47 9.95
N ASN A 183 7.55 -10.26 10.10
CA ASN A 183 8.55 -10.44 9.04
C ASN A 183 8.00 -11.40 7.96
N LEU A 184 7.05 -10.92 7.17
CA LEU A 184 6.48 -11.63 6.03
C LEU A 184 7.54 -11.83 4.94
N LYS A 185 7.62 -13.04 4.38
CA LYS A 185 8.45 -13.33 3.21
C LYS A 185 7.82 -12.71 1.95
N ASN A 186 8.58 -12.55 0.87
CA ASN A 186 8.04 -12.08 -0.41
C ASN A 186 7.18 -13.16 -1.09
N ASP A 187 5.96 -13.33 -0.59
CA ASP A 187 4.96 -14.30 -1.04
C ASP A 187 3.63 -13.61 -1.43
N THR A 188 2.58 -14.40 -1.65
CA THR A 188 1.22 -13.91 -1.92
C THR A 188 0.62 -13.15 -0.73
N LEU A 189 1.00 -13.48 0.51
CA LEU A 189 0.50 -12.82 1.71
C LEU A 189 1.11 -11.43 1.86
N ARG A 190 2.41 -11.27 1.60
CA ARG A 190 3.07 -9.96 1.56
C ARG A 190 2.46 -9.05 0.50
N ARG A 191 2.27 -9.53 -0.73
CA ARG A 191 1.60 -8.77 -1.81
C ARG A 191 0.23 -8.25 -1.40
N ARG A 192 -0.62 -9.12 -0.84
CA ARG A 192 -1.96 -8.76 -0.36
C ARG A 192 -1.95 -7.89 0.91
N PHE A 193 -0.86 -7.88 1.69
CA PHE A 193 -0.69 -6.93 2.79
C PHE A 193 -0.30 -5.53 2.28
N ASP A 194 0.60 -5.42 1.30
CA ASP A 194 1.00 -4.12 0.77
C ASP A 194 -0.16 -3.36 0.11
N SER A 195 -1.14 -4.06 -0.50
CA SER A 195 -2.35 -3.41 -1.04
C SER A 195 -3.26 -2.78 0.04
N LEU A 196 -3.16 -3.19 1.32
CA LEU A 196 -3.90 -2.56 2.42
C LEU A 196 -3.54 -1.09 2.64
N LYS A 197 -2.40 -0.61 2.12
CA LYS A 197 -2.03 0.82 2.17
C LYS A 197 -3.10 1.70 1.47
N TYR A 198 -3.68 1.22 0.37
CA TYR A 198 -4.75 1.94 -0.35
C TYR A 198 -6.08 1.92 0.40
N ASP A 199 -6.43 0.78 1.00
CA ASP A 199 -7.63 0.68 1.82
C ASP A 199 -7.52 1.57 3.07
N MET A 200 -6.37 1.62 3.72
CA MET A 200 -6.10 2.55 4.82
C MET A 200 -6.26 4.00 4.36
N LYS A 201 -5.69 4.39 3.21
CA LYS A 201 -5.86 5.75 2.64
C LYS A 201 -7.33 6.09 2.39
N LYS A 202 -8.08 5.17 1.77
CA LYS A 202 -9.52 5.33 1.46
C LYS A 202 -10.39 5.41 2.72
N ILE A 203 -10.04 4.65 3.77
CA ILE A 203 -10.65 4.75 5.10
C ILE A 203 -10.35 6.10 5.73
N GLU A 204 -9.12 6.60 5.65
CA GLU A 204 -8.78 7.94 6.17
C GLU A 204 -9.51 9.06 5.42
N GLU A 205 -9.67 8.97 4.10
CA GLU A 205 -10.47 9.91 3.31
C GLU A 205 -11.95 9.90 3.76
N GLY A 206 -12.54 8.71 3.97
CA GLY A 206 -13.89 8.56 4.52
C GLY A 206 -14.04 9.05 5.97
N ARG A 207 -13.01 8.86 6.80
CA ARG A 207 -12.95 9.39 8.17
C ARG A 207 -12.90 10.92 8.17
N LEU A 208 -12.01 11.52 7.37
CA LEU A 208 -11.89 12.97 7.25
C LEU A 208 -13.19 13.61 6.73
N ALA A 209 -13.87 12.98 5.78
CA ALA A 209 -15.19 13.42 5.34
C ALA A 209 -16.23 13.37 6.47
N SER A 210 -16.18 12.34 7.32
CA SER A 210 -17.04 12.21 8.51
C SER A 210 -16.74 13.26 9.56
N ASP A 211 -15.47 13.52 9.88
CA ASP A 211 -15.03 14.54 10.83
C ASP A 211 -15.46 15.95 10.38
N ILE A 212 -15.27 16.27 9.09
CA ILE A 212 -15.72 17.55 8.51
C ILE A 212 -17.25 17.68 8.57
N PHE A 213 -17.99 16.60 8.28
CA PHE A 213 -19.45 16.64 8.32
C PHE A 213 -20.00 16.76 9.74
N MET A 214 -19.45 16.00 10.70
CA MET A 214 -19.79 16.12 12.12
C MET A 214 -19.49 17.52 12.66
N SER A 215 -18.31 18.08 12.34
CA SER A 215 -17.95 19.45 12.72
C SER A 215 -18.98 20.47 12.23
N ARG A 216 -19.39 20.38 10.95
CA ARG A 216 -20.44 21.23 10.39
C ARG A 216 -21.82 21.02 11.02
N ARG A 217 -22.15 19.81 11.47
CA ARG A 217 -23.46 19.47 12.08
C ARG A 217 -23.57 19.86 13.55
N GLN A 218 -22.49 19.79 14.32
CA GLN A 218 -22.49 20.18 15.74
C GLN A 218 -22.58 21.69 15.95
N GLY A 219 -22.60 22.50 14.88
CA GLY A 219 -22.64 23.95 14.99
C GLY A 219 -21.32 24.53 15.49
N MET A 220 -20.21 23.80 15.39
CA MET A 220 -18.90 24.44 15.22
C MET A 220 -18.90 25.06 13.82
N PRO A 221 -18.92 26.41 13.69
CA PRO A 221 -18.44 26.99 12.47
C PRO A 221 -16.95 26.60 12.34
N LEU A 222 -16.37 26.69 11.15
CA LEU A 222 -15.01 27.23 11.14
C LEU A 222 -15.17 28.63 11.72
N ARG A 223 -14.82 28.80 13.01
CA ARG A 223 -14.86 30.10 13.68
C ARG A 223 -14.16 31.07 12.73
N PRO A 224 -14.81 32.15 12.24
CA PRO A 224 -14.04 33.25 11.68
C PRO A 224 -13.16 33.70 12.83
N ALA A 225 -11.88 33.35 12.75
CA ALA A 225 -10.98 33.37 13.89
C ALA A 225 -11.09 34.74 14.57
N SER A 226 -11.32 34.75 15.87
CA SER A 226 -11.36 36.02 16.63
C SER A 226 -10.07 36.78 16.38
N SER A 227 -10.08 38.12 16.47
CA SER A 227 -8.85 38.92 16.27
C SER A 227 -7.68 38.33 17.06
N GLU A 228 -7.94 37.98 18.32
CA GLU A 228 -7.04 37.27 19.24
C GLU A 228 -6.54 35.90 18.73
N GLU A 229 -7.38 35.08 18.07
CA GLU A 229 -6.94 33.80 17.49
C GLU A 229 -6.09 34.04 16.22
N ILE A 230 -6.44 35.01 15.38
CA ILE A 230 -5.63 35.42 14.21
C ILE A 230 -4.28 35.97 14.67
N GLU A 231 -4.26 36.77 15.72
CA GLU A 231 -3.05 37.31 16.34
C GLU A 231 -2.18 36.18 16.93
N CYS A 232 -2.76 35.20 17.62
CA CYS A 232 -2.05 34.00 18.08
C CYS A 232 -1.51 33.15 16.92
N TRP A 233 -2.25 33.00 15.82
CA TRP A 233 -1.78 32.31 14.61
C TRP A 233 -0.61 33.05 13.95
N ASN A 234 -0.68 34.38 13.85
CA ASN A 234 0.41 35.21 13.33
C ASN A 234 1.65 35.12 14.24
N HIS A 235 1.47 35.08 15.56
CA HIS A 235 2.57 34.97 16.51
C HIS A 235 3.23 33.57 16.46
N ALA A 236 2.44 32.49 16.40
CA ALA A 236 2.95 31.13 16.20
C ALA A 236 3.61 30.92 14.83
N ALA A 237 3.09 31.56 13.78
CA ALA A 237 3.74 31.55 12.46
C ALA A 237 5.08 32.32 12.48
N ALA A 238 5.14 33.44 13.19
CA ALA A 238 6.38 34.21 13.37
C ALA A 238 7.42 33.45 14.21
N SER A 239 7.03 32.76 15.29
CA SER A 239 7.95 31.94 16.09
C SER A 239 8.50 30.75 15.29
N LEU A 240 7.65 30.06 14.52
CA LEU A 240 8.08 28.98 13.62
C LEU A 240 8.96 29.48 12.45
N SER A 241 8.65 30.65 11.88
CA SER A 241 9.50 31.30 10.88
C SER A 241 10.87 31.67 11.46
N THR A 242 10.91 32.16 12.71
CA THR A 242 12.16 32.45 13.44
C THR A 242 12.97 31.18 13.68
N LEU A 243 12.34 30.09 14.12
CA LEU A 243 12.99 28.79 14.31
C LEU A 243 13.57 28.25 12.98
N SER A 244 12.79 28.34 11.89
CA SER A 244 13.23 27.94 10.54
C SER A 244 14.40 28.78 10.03
N ALA A 245 14.42 30.09 10.32
CA ALA A 245 15.53 30.97 9.96
C ALA A 245 16.82 30.68 10.74
N ILE A 246 16.72 30.26 12.01
CA ILE A 246 17.87 29.82 12.80
C ILE A 246 18.40 28.48 12.25
N TYR A 247 17.52 27.50 12.03
CA TYR A 247 17.89 26.17 11.56
C TYR A 247 18.46 26.16 10.13
N SER A 248 17.92 27.00 9.24
CA SER A 248 18.41 27.16 7.86
C SER A 248 19.68 28.01 7.74
N GLY A 249 20.29 28.45 8.86
CA GLY A 249 21.45 29.32 8.86
C GLY A 249 22.73 28.60 8.38
N PRO A 250 23.33 28.94 7.22
CA PRO A 250 24.51 28.22 6.71
C PRO A 250 25.73 28.32 7.64
N ALA A 251 25.80 29.38 8.46
CA ALA A 251 26.85 29.58 9.44
C ALA A 251 26.93 28.47 10.50
N THR A 252 25.81 27.85 10.89
CA THR A 252 25.79 26.79 11.91
C THR A 252 26.46 25.52 11.37
N ILE A 253 26.10 25.13 10.14
CA ILE A 253 26.66 24.00 9.40
C ILE A 253 28.16 24.21 9.16
N GLU A 254 28.57 25.43 8.75
CA GLU A 254 29.98 25.76 8.55
C GLU A 254 30.79 25.74 9.85
N THR A 255 30.26 26.27 10.95
CA THR A 255 30.92 26.24 12.26
C THR A 255 31.03 24.81 12.82
N ILE A 256 29.99 23.98 12.68
CA ILE A 256 30.04 22.55 13.04
C ILE A 256 31.08 21.82 12.19
N GLY A 257 31.10 22.04 10.87
CA GLY A 257 32.10 21.46 9.96
C GLY A 257 33.53 21.88 10.30
N ARG A 258 33.73 23.14 10.72
CA ARG A 258 35.01 23.69 11.19
C ARG A 258 35.47 23.03 12.49
N VAL A 259 34.56 22.86 13.46
CA VAL A 259 34.82 22.21 14.75
C VAL A 259 35.14 20.73 14.56
N ASN A 260 34.37 20.00 13.75
CA ASN A 260 34.63 18.58 13.47
C ASN A 260 36.04 18.36 12.85
N ARG A 261 36.48 19.23 11.93
CA ARG A 261 37.85 19.20 11.40
C ARG A 261 38.91 19.46 12.48
N LEU A 262 38.66 20.35 13.43
CA LEU A 262 39.56 20.63 14.55
C LEU A 262 39.61 19.47 15.56
N ILE A 263 38.50 18.75 15.76
CA ILE A 263 38.44 17.53 16.57
C ILE A 263 39.21 16.40 15.89
N SER A 264 39.05 16.18 14.58
CA SER A 264 39.83 15.19 13.82
C SER A 264 41.33 15.51 13.78
N ALA A 265 41.72 16.78 13.96
CA ALA A 265 43.11 17.23 14.04
C ALA A 265 43.66 17.24 15.49
N TRP A 266 42.85 16.88 16.49
CA TRP A 266 43.29 16.79 17.88
C TRP A 266 44.12 15.50 18.09
N PRO A 267 45.26 15.55 18.81
CA PRO A 267 46.03 14.35 19.13
C PRO A 267 45.18 13.34 19.92
N ALA A 268 45.07 12.12 19.41
CA ALA A 268 44.28 11.05 20.03
C ALA A 268 45.07 10.20 21.05
N ASP A 269 46.37 10.46 21.21
CA ASP A 269 47.32 9.65 21.97
C ASP A 269 48.35 10.57 22.66
N ASP A 270 48.94 10.15 23.77
CA ASP A 270 49.87 10.95 24.61
C ASP A 270 51.25 11.18 23.96
N THR A 271 51.39 10.88 22.67
CA THR A 271 52.63 11.09 21.92
C THR A 271 52.80 12.57 21.55
N LEU A 272 53.96 13.14 21.87
CA LEU A 272 54.28 14.54 21.57
C LEU A 272 54.23 14.79 20.06
N PRO A 273 53.35 15.67 19.55
CA PRO A 273 53.24 15.91 18.11
C PRO A 273 54.52 16.52 17.52
N ALA A 274 54.90 16.08 16.32
CA ALA A 274 56.11 16.53 15.63
C ALA A 274 56.13 18.05 15.33
N GLU A 275 54.96 18.70 15.31
CA GLU A 275 54.80 20.15 15.12
C GLU A 275 54.97 20.97 16.42
N GLY A 276 55.14 20.31 17.57
CA GLY A 276 55.35 20.94 18.87
C GLY A 276 54.06 21.37 19.59
N LEU A 277 54.21 21.83 20.83
CA LEU A 277 53.09 22.13 21.74
C LEU A 277 52.26 23.36 21.29
N ASP A 278 52.83 24.25 20.48
CA ASP A 278 52.17 25.50 20.11
C ASP A 278 51.12 25.34 19.00
N SER A 279 51.23 24.32 18.12
CA SER A 279 50.16 23.97 17.19
C SER A 279 48.93 23.43 17.96
N VAL A 280 49.15 22.56 18.96
CA VAL A 280 48.09 22.05 19.85
C VAL A 280 47.40 23.19 20.61
N LYS A 281 48.15 24.15 21.16
CA LYS A 281 47.56 25.35 21.80
C LYS A 281 46.74 26.20 20.82
N ALA A 282 47.15 26.29 19.56
CA ALA A 282 46.42 27.03 18.52
C ALA A 282 45.12 26.30 18.12
N ILE A 283 45.15 24.97 17.99
CA ILE A 283 43.95 24.14 17.78
C ILE A 283 43.01 24.27 18.99
N TYR A 284 43.53 24.18 20.22
CA TYR A 284 42.75 24.32 21.46
C TYR A 284 41.97 25.64 21.50
N LYS A 285 42.63 26.78 21.26
CA LYS A 285 41.96 28.10 21.24
C LYS A 285 40.84 28.17 20.19
N LYS A 286 41.06 27.62 18.99
CA LYS A 286 40.05 27.57 17.93
C LYS A 286 38.89 26.62 18.26
N LEU A 287 39.19 25.47 18.87
CA LEU A 287 38.22 24.48 19.27
C LEU A 287 37.31 25.00 20.39
N VAL A 288 37.90 25.60 21.45
CA VAL A 288 37.13 26.25 22.53
C VAL A 288 36.23 27.35 21.97
N SER A 289 36.75 28.22 21.10
CA SER A 289 35.95 29.28 20.48
C SER A 289 34.81 28.75 19.62
N GLY A 290 35.03 27.69 18.84
CA GLY A 290 34.01 27.10 17.98
C GLY A 290 32.97 26.29 18.75
N LEU A 291 33.37 25.58 19.81
CA LEU A 291 32.45 24.89 20.71
C LEU A 291 31.56 25.88 21.48
N GLU A 292 32.10 27.01 21.93
CA GLU A 292 31.32 28.07 22.57
C GLU A 292 30.33 28.74 21.60
N GLU A 293 30.74 28.94 20.33
CA GLU A 293 29.86 29.42 19.25
C GLU A 293 28.69 28.44 18.98
N ILE A 294 28.95 27.14 18.94
CA ILE A 294 27.92 26.09 18.83
C ILE A 294 27.03 26.09 20.07
N ARG A 295 27.59 26.12 21.27
CA ARG A 295 26.84 26.13 22.55
C ARG A 295 25.86 27.30 22.61
N LEU A 296 26.32 28.51 22.29
CA LEU A 296 25.50 29.72 22.24
C LEU A 296 24.44 29.69 21.13
N THR A 297 24.66 28.91 20.06
CA THR A 297 23.69 28.71 18.98
C THR A 297 22.60 27.73 19.41
N SER A 298 22.97 26.58 19.96
CA SER A 298 22.00 25.60 20.48
C SER A 298 21.19 26.12 21.67
N GLU A 299 21.75 27.00 22.51
CA GLU A 299 20.98 27.72 23.52
C GLU A 299 19.92 28.68 22.93
N LYS A 300 20.17 29.27 21.76
CA LYS A 300 19.18 30.09 21.05
C LYS A 300 18.13 29.23 20.35
N GLU A 301 18.54 28.11 19.75
CA GLU A 301 17.64 27.11 19.16
C GLU A 301 16.65 26.59 20.20
N ASN A 302 17.13 26.11 21.36
CA ASN A 302 16.27 25.64 22.44
C ASN A 302 15.26 26.71 22.89
N LYS A 303 15.69 27.96 23.09
CA LYS A 303 14.77 29.07 23.44
C LYS A 303 13.74 29.37 22.36
N ALA A 304 14.10 29.21 21.08
CA ALA A 304 13.16 29.38 19.96
C ALA A 304 12.15 28.21 19.88
N ILE A 305 12.59 26.98 20.17
CA ILE A 305 11.74 25.79 20.27
C ILE A 305 10.76 25.94 21.44
N ASP A 306 11.24 26.31 22.63
CA ASP A 306 10.41 26.50 23.83
C ASP A 306 9.31 27.54 23.58
N ASN A 307 9.66 28.68 22.97
CA ASN A 307 8.71 29.71 22.56
C ASN A 307 7.69 29.17 21.55
N ALA A 308 8.14 28.50 20.47
CA ALA A 308 7.22 27.92 19.49
C ALA A 308 6.26 26.87 20.10
N MET A 309 6.75 26.07 21.06
CA MET A 309 5.95 25.10 21.82
C MET A 309 4.92 25.78 22.73
N GLU A 310 5.28 26.89 23.39
CA GLU A 310 4.34 27.70 24.19
C GLU A 310 3.21 28.26 23.31
N GLN A 311 3.54 28.85 22.16
CA GLN A 311 2.56 29.45 21.26
C GLN A 311 1.62 28.42 20.61
N LEU A 312 2.16 27.25 20.22
CA LEU A 312 1.34 26.12 19.78
C LEU A 312 0.49 25.55 20.93
N GLY A 313 1.01 25.53 22.16
CA GLY A 313 0.26 25.14 23.36
C GLY A 313 -0.93 26.05 23.63
N ILE A 314 -0.75 27.37 23.51
CA ILE A 314 -1.82 28.37 23.62
C ILE A 314 -2.89 28.15 22.55
N LEU A 315 -2.51 27.95 21.28
CA LEU A 315 -3.45 27.63 20.20
C LEU A 315 -4.22 26.32 20.43
N ILE A 316 -3.58 25.29 20.96
CA ILE A 316 -4.23 24.03 21.32
C ILE A 316 -5.20 24.22 22.50
N ALA A 317 -4.84 25.04 23.50
CA ALA A 317 -5.70 25.35 24.63
C ALA A 317 -6.94 26.16 24.21
N LEU A 318 -6.76 27.19 23.37
CA LEU A 318 -7.86 27.98 22.81
C LEU A 318 -8.85 27.14 21.99
N ARG A 319 -8.38 26.06 21.33
CA ARG A 319 -9.21 25.11 20.60
C ARG A 319 -9.85 24.00 21.46
N LYS A 320 -9.38 23.80 22.70
CA LYS A 320 -9.91 22.80 23.64
C LYS A 320 -10.82 23.38 24.73
N ALA A 321 -10.80 24.68 24.95
CA ALA A 321 -11.65 25.33 25.95
C ALA A 321 -13.14 25.32 25.51
N PRO A 322 -14.08 24.84 26.35
CA PRO A 322 -15.51 24.93 26.05
C PRO A 322 -16.01 26.38 26.21
N GLU A 323 -16.86 26.85 25.29
CA GLU A 323 -17.38 28.22 25.29
C GLU A 323 -18.21 28.54 26.55
N ILE A 324 -17.75 29.51 27.35
CA ILE A 324 -18.59 30.19 28.32
C ILE A 324 -19.37 31.28 27.58
N ILE A 325 -20.66 31.00 27.30
CA ILE A 325 -21.55 31.93 26.60
C ILE A 325 -21.90 33.12 27.52
N SER A 326 -21.14 34.21 27.40
CA SER A 326 -21.56 35.51 27.94
C SER A 326 -22.67 36.09 27.08
N GLN A 327 -23.89 36.16 27.63
CA GLN A 327 -25.03 36.79 26.98
C GLN A 327 -24.88 38.32 26.99
N GLU A 328 -24.57 38.93 25.85
CA GLU A 328 -24.79 40.37 25.65
C GLU A 328 -26.02 40.71 24.80
N LYS A 329 -26.66 41.82 25.14
CA LYS A 329 -28.09 42.06 24.91
C LYS A 329 -28.40 42.44 23.46
N ARG A 330 -29.08 41.54 22.75
CA ARG A 330 -29.70 41.80 21.44
C ARG A 330 -30.86 42.80 21.54
N ASN A 331 -30.62 44.06 21.20
CA ASN A 331 -31.69 45.07 21.07
C ASN A 331 -32.58 44.79 19.84
N LYS A 332 -33.91 44.82 20.04
CA LYS A 332 -34.93 44.60 19.00
C LYS A 332 -35.50 45.94 18.50
N ARG A 333 -35.81 46.04 17.20
CA ARG A 333 -36.86 46.93 16.60
C ARG A 333 -37.22 46.44 15.17
N PRO A 334 -38.36 46.86 14.56
CA PRO A 334 -39.45 45.89 14.35
C PRO A 334 -39.89 45.67 12.87
N ARG A 335 -40.80 44.71 12.69
CA ARG A 335 -41.50 44.38 11.42
C ARG A 335 -42.50 45.46 11.00
N ALA A 336 -42.73 45.55 9.69
CA ALA A 336 -43.96 46.03 9.05
C ALA A 336 -44.47 44.99 8.02
N ALA A 337 -45.72 45.10 7.56
CA ALA A 337 -46.39 44.10 6.71
C ALA A 337 -46.97 44.71 5.41
N SER A 338 -47.45 43.82 4.51
CA SER A 338 -47.81 43.97 3.09
C SER A 338 -48.83 45.07 2.70
N PRO A 339 -49.02 45.30 1.38
CA PRO A 339 -50.27 44.78 0.76
C PRO A 339 -50.12 44.18 -0.66
N SER A 340 -51.22 43.62 -1.19
CA SER A 340 -51.31 42.89 -2.48
C SER A 340 -52.38 43.46 -3.41
N ALA A 341 -52.16 43.40 -4.74
CA ALA A 341 -53.13 43.33 -5.86
C ALA A 341 -52.34 43.29 -7.20
N GLY A 342 -52.73 42.67 -8.32
CA GLY A 342 -53.84 41.76 -8.67
C GLY A 342 -53.96 41.67 -10.22
N GLY A 343 -54.26 40.50 -10.82
CA GLY A 343 -54.49 40.38 -12.29
C GLY A 343 -54.22 38.97 -12.91
N THR A 344 -55.22 38.42 -13.61
CA THR A 344 -55.29 37.07 -14.26
C THR A 344 -55.43 37.20 -15.81
N PRO A 345 -55.72 36.18 -16.68
CA PRO A 345 -55.85 34.69 -16.57
C PRO A 345 -55.14 33.85 -17.72
N VAL A 346 -55.47 32.54 -17.80
CA VAL A 346 -55.03 31.42 -18.72
C VAL A 346 -55.69 31.46 -20.14
N PRO A 347 -55.27 30.70 -21.21
CA PRO A 347 -55.66 29.26 -21.40
C PRO A 347 -54.84 28.28 -22.36
N GLN A 348 -55.00 26.96 -22.12
CA GLN A 348 -55.22 25.79 -23.05
C GLN A 348 -54.26 25.21 -24.17
N VAL A 349 -53.93 23.90 -24.01
CA VAL A 349 -54.13 22.68 -24.90
C VAL A 349 -53.47 22.47 -26.31
N LEU A 350 -52.77 21.30 -26.47
CA LEU A 350 -52.50 20.31 -27.59
C LEU A 350 -52.80 20.64 -29.09
N PRO A 351 -52.14 20.03 -30.13
CA PRO A 351 -51.76 18.59 -30.27
C PRO A 351 -50.46 18.22 -31.08
N ALA A 352 -50.27 16.93 -31.41
CA ALA A 352 -49.16 16.34 -32.21
C ALA A 352 -49.52 16.19 -33.72
N PRO A 353 -48.56 15.98 -34.66
CA PRO A 353 -47.88 14.67 -34.93
C PRO A 353 -46.36 14.79 -35.26
N GLY A 354 -45.56 13.76 -35.58
CA GLY A 354 -45.74 12.29 -35.50
C GLY A 354 -45.28 11.48 -36.76
N GLY A 355 -44.14 10.76 -36.73
CA GLY A 355 -43.76 9.81 -37.81
C GLY A 355 -42.36 9.14 -37.76
N ILE A 356 -42.33 7.78 -37.83
CA ILE A 356 -41.33 6.90 -38.50
C ILE A 356 -39.87 6.87 -37.88
N ASN A 357 -39.20 5.75 -37.53
CA ASN A 357 -39.36 4.31 -37.84
C ASN A 357 -38.76 3.34 -36.77
N ARG A 358 -38.96 2.02 -36.97
CA ARG A 358 -38.21 0.89 -36.33
C ARG A 358 -37.02 0.44 -37.24
N VAL A 359 -36.17 -0.59 -37.03
CA VAL A 359 -36.19 -1.87 -36.27
C VAL A 359 -34.76 -2.26 -35.78
N SER A 360 -34.68 -3.26 -34.90
CA SER A 360 -33.54 -4.03 -34.32
C SER A 360 -32.52 -4.71 -35.29
N ILE A 361 -31.52 -5.42 -34.69
CA ILE A 361 -30.62 -6.46 -35.27
C ILE A 361 -29.43 -5.86 -36.08
N THR A 362 -28.16 -6.30 -36.00
CA THR A 362 -27.54 -7.64 -35.86
C THR A 362 -26.16 -7.61 -35.16
N LEU A 363 -25.73 -8.74 -34.59
CA LEU A 363 -24.30 -9.09 -34.42
C LEU A 363 -23.68 -9.48 -35.78
N PRO A 364 -22.41 -9.14 -36.06
CA PRO A 364 -21.55 -9.93 -36.95
C PRO A 364 -20.68 -10.90 -36.14
N ALA A 365 -20.49 -12.12 -36.66
CA ALA A 365 -19.75 -13.18 -36.00
C ALA A 365 -18.24 -13.16 -36.32
N ARG A 366 -17.50 -13.99 -35.58
CA ARG A 366 -16.11 -14.41 -35.85
C ARG A 366 -15.80 -14.54 -37.35
N ASN A 367 -14.63 -14.04 -37.73
CA ASN A 367 -13.78 -14.76 -38.68
C ASN A 367 -12.32 -14.73 -38.19
N SER A 368 -11.59 -15.80 -38.50
CA SER A 368 -10.24 -16.09 -38.00
C SER A 368 -9.13 -15.58 -38.93
N SER A 369 -7.91 -15.46 -38.37
CA SER A 369 -6.67 -14.98 -39.01
C SER A 369 -6.65 -13.47 -39.32
N THR A 370 -5.56 -12.72 -39.17
CA THR A 370 -4.15 -13.04 -38.81
C THR A 370 -3.67 -12.13 -37.67
N GLY A 371 -2.69 -12.58 -36.88
CA GLY A 371 -2.13 -11.76 -35.78
C GLY A 371 -1.24 -10.61 -36.30
N PRO A 372 -1.21 -9.44 -35.63
CA PRO A 372 -0.20 -8.42 -35.88
C PRO A 372 1.21 -8.98 -35.58
N PRO A 373 2.26 -8.55 -36.32
CA PRO A 373 3.56 -9.18 -36.26
C PRO A 373 4.28 -8.91 -34.93
N ALA A 374 5.01 -9.93 -34.45
CA ALA A 374 5.88 -9.81 -33.29
C ALA A 374 7.05 -8.86 -33.55
N GLY A 375 7.17 -7.83 -32.71
CA GLY A 375 8.30 -6.91 -32.63
C GLY A 375 8.06 -5.90 -31.50
N THR A 376 8.95 -5.67 -30.54
CA THR A 376 10.30 -6.20 -30.34
C THR A 376 10.61 -6.32 -28.85
N ALA A 377 10.51 -7.52 -28.29
CA ALA A 377 11.16 -7.83 -27.01
C ALA A 377 12.68 -7.91 -27.23
N LEU A 378 13.50 -7.37 -26.32
CA LEU A 378 14.94 -7.56 -26.43
C LEU A 378 15.29 -9.04 -26.21
N PRO A 379 16.18 -9.65 -27.02
CA PRO A 379 16.51 -11.06 -26.90
C PRO A 379 16.97 -11.44 -25.49
N ARG A 380 16.59 -12.64 -25.04
CA ARG A 380 16.96 -13.26 -23.76
C ARG A 380 18.48 -13.52 -23.60
N GLU A 381 19.29 -13.10 -24.58
CA GLU A 381 20.72 -13.29 -24.64
C GLU A 381 21.50 -12.26 -23.81
N PRO A 382 22.45 -12.69 -22.95
CA PRO A 382 23.27 -11.78 -22.14
C PRO A 382 24.26 -10.92 -22.95
N LYS A 383 24.30 -11.08 -24.28
CA LYS A 383 25.07 -10.23 -25.20
C LYS A 383 24.25 -9.00 -25.63
N ALA A 384 22.99 -9.19 -26.02
CA ALA A 384 22.08 -8.12 -26.42
C ALA A 384 21.77 -7.13 -25.29
N ARG A 385 21.51 -7.61 -24.05
CA ARG A 385 21.33 -6.71 -22.89
C ARG A 385 22.62 -5.95 -22.53
N ARG A 386 23.79 -6.58 -22.70
CA ARG A 386 25.10 -5.93 -22.49
C ARG A 386 25.35 -4.85 -23.52
N GLU A 387 24.95 -5.05 -24.77
CA GLU A 387 25.04 -4.04 -25.84
C GLU A 387 24.03 -2.89 -25.64
N ALA A 388 22.80 -3.20 -25.20
CA ALA A 388 21.78 -2.19 -24.89
C ALA A 388 22.21 -1.25 -23.76
N TRP A 389 22.81 -1.79 -22.69
CA TRP A 389 23.28 -1.00 -21.53
C TRP A 389 24.77 -0.64 -21.59
N ALA A 390 25.50 -0.97 -22.67
CA ALA A 390 26.95 -0.75 -22.78
C ALA A 390 27.39 0.69 -22.47
N LYS A 391 26.53 1.67 -22.79
CA LYS A 391 26.74 3.11 -22.58
C LYS A 391 26.52 3.57 -21.12
N GLN A 392 25.88 2.76 -20.29
CA GLN A 392 25.62 3.01 -18.86
C GLN A 392 26.61 2.24 -17.94
N LEU A 393 27.47 1.37 -18.48
CA LEU A 393 28.33 0.47 -17.69
C LEU A 393 29.77 1.01 -17.52
N PRO A 394 30.31 1.08 -16.28
CA PRO A 394 29.77 0.52 -15.04
C PRO A 394 28.70 1.40 -14.38
N LEU A 395 27.71 0.76 -13.75
CA LEU A 395 26.75 1.44 -12.89
C LEU A 395 27.51 2.09 -11.72
N GLN A 396 27.18 3.34 -11.42
CA GLN A 396 27.80 4.09 -10.33
C GLN A 396 27.22 3.67 -8.97
N GLU A 397 27.99 3.90 -7.90
CA GLU A 397 27.56 3.70 -6.52
C GLU A 397 26.36 4.63 -6.22
N GLY A 398 25.37 4.13 -5.48
CA GLY A 398 24.10 4.84 -5.24
C GLY A 398 23.05 4.71 -6.36
N ARG A 399 23.34 4.00 -7.47
CA ARG A 399 22.35 3.83 -8.54
C ARG A 399 21.22 2.88 -8.12
N GLN A 400 19.98 3.35 -8.24
CA GLN A 400 18.77 2.54 -8.09
C GLN A 400 18.58 1.56 -9.25
N VAL A 401 18.18 0.33 -8.92
CA VAL A 401 17.96 -0.76 -9.87
C VAL A 401 16.81 -1.66 -9.41
N ALA A 402 16.13 -2.33 -10.35
CA ALA A 402 15.27 -3.48 -10.01
C ALA A 402 16.16 -4.74 -9.96
N PHE A 403 16.15 -5.45 -8.84
CA PHE A 403 16.97 -6.62 -8.54
C PHE A 403 16.10 -7.86 -8.35
N HIS A 404 16.56 -9.00 -8.89
CA HIS A 404 15.96 -10.32 -8.70
C HIS A 404 16.82 -11.17 -7.75
N PRO A 405 16.39 -11.39 -6.50
CA PRO A 405 17.15 -12.20 -5.55
C PRO A 405 17.28 -13.66 -6.02
N PRO A 406 18.44 -14.31 -5.82
CA PRO A 406 18.59 -15.71 -6.18
C PRO A 406 17.65 -16.60 -5.35
N PRO A 407 17.07 -17.68 -5.92
CA PRO A 407 16.18 -18.58 -5.21
C PRO A 407 16.90 -19.20 -4.01
N ASN A 408 16.32 -19.03 -2.83
CA ASN A 408 16.97 -19.39 -1.58
C ASN A 408 17.00 -20.93 -1.43
N LYS A 409 18.15 -21.53 -1.09
CA LYS A 409 18.34 -22.99 -1.03
C LYS A 409 17.73 -23.64 0.22
N GLY A 410 16.49 -23.29 0.55
CA GLY A 410 15.73 -23.79 1.69
C GLY A 410 14.29 -24.13 1.32
N ASN A 411 14.11 -25.31 0.71
CA ASN A 411 12.83 -25.97 0.39
C ASN A 411 11.72 -25.10 -0.23
N SER A 412 11.65 -25.11 -1.56
CA SER A 412 10.37 -25.15 -2.29
C SER A 412 10.49 -26.15 -3.45
N SER A 413 9.48 -27.02 -3.58
CA SER A 413 9.38 -27.98 -4.69
C SER A 413 9.09 -27.27 -6.00
N VAL A 414 9.72 -27.72 -7.08
CA VAL A 414 9.60 -27.12 -8.42
C VAL A 414 8.19 -27.27 -8.98
N THR A 415 7.38 -26.22 -8.87
CA THR A 415 6.28 -25.88 -9.79
C THR A 415 5.89 -24.42 -9.57
N GLU A 416 5.65 -23.72 -10.67
CA GLU A 416 5.49 -22.26 -10.77
C GLU A 416 6.74 -21.43 -10.44
N SER A 417 6.88 -20.31 -11.14
CA SER A 417 8.16 -19.64 -11.37
C SER A 417 8.42 -18.48 -10.40
N ASP A 418 9.56 -18.54 -9.70
CA ASP A 418 10.19 -17.42 -8.95
C ASP A 418 10.49 -16.16 -9.80
N ASP A 419 10.13 -16.15 -11.10
CA ASP A 419 10.34 -15.07 -12.06
C ASP A 419 9.66 -13.73 -11.64
N ASN A 420 8.74 -13.77 -10.67
CA ASN A 420 7.95 -12.61 -10.19
C ASN A 420 8.57 -11.85 -8.99
N ASN A 421 9.62 -12.35 -8.32
CA ASN A 421 10.16 -11.73 -7.11
C ASN A 421 11.22 -10.67 -7.42
N TRP A 422 10.80 -9.47 -7.84
CA TRP A 422 11.68 -8.33 -8.11
C TRP A 422 11.55 -7.25 -7.03
N ILE A 423 12.67 -6.68 -6.59
CA ILE A 423 12.73 -5.65 -5.55
C ILE A 423 13.57 -4.44 -6.00
N LEU A 424 13.32 -3.29 -5.39
CA LEU A 424 14.15 -2.09 -5.51
C LEU A 424 15.43 -2.30 -4.71
N ALA A 425 16.56 -2.08 -5.35
CA ALA A 425 17.88 -2.16 -4.71
C ALA A 425 18.75 -0.97 -5.12
N VAL A 426 19.75 -0.69 -4.30
CA VAL A 426 20.77 0.33 -4.56
C VAL A 426 22.11 -0.37 -4.77
N VAL A 427 22.85 0.05 -5.80
CA VAL A 427 24.21 -0.45 -6.07
C VAL A 427 25.19 0.12 -5.03
N ASP A 428 25.79 -0.76 -4.22
CA ASP A 428 26.85 -0.40 -3.27
C ASP A 428 28.17 -0.19 -4.01
N LYS A 429 28.63 -1.21 -4.76
CA LYS A 429 29.91 -1.17 -5.50
C LYS A 429 29.97 -2.16 -6.66
N CYS A 430 30.85 -1.86 -7.63
CA CYS A 430 31.24 -2.79 -8.70
C CYS A 430 32.36 -3.72 -8.20
N ILE A 431 32.21 -5.03 -8.37
CA ILE A 431 33.16 -6.03 -7.82
C ILE A 431 34.25 -6.35 -8.85
N ASN A 432 35.52 -6.26 -8.42
CA ASN A 432 36.74 -6.57 -9.20
C ASN A 432 36.99 -5.73 -10.46
N GLY A 433 36.24 -4.63 -10.69
CA GLY A 433 36.35 -3.83 -11.92
C GLY A 433 35.73 -4.49 -13.16
N ASP A 434 35.21 -5.72 -13.02
CA ASP A 434 34.41 -6.38 -14.03
C ASP A 434 33.04 -5.71 -14.14
N LYS A 435 32.74 -5.09 -15.29
CA LYS A 435 31.46 -4.38 -15.58
C LYS A 435 30.18 -5.21 -15.40
N ASN A 436 30.28 -6.49 -15.03
CA ASN A 436 29.22 -7.47 -14.99
C ASN A 436 28.77 -7.90 -13.57
N ARG A 437 29.51 -7.56 -12.50
CA ARG A 437 29.26 -8.05 -11.13
C ARG A 437 29.16 -6.89 -10.13
N TYR A 438 28.09 -6.89 -9.35
CA TYR A 438 27.74 -5.78 -8.45
C TYR A 438 27.38 -6.31 -7.06
N GLU A 439 27.69 -5.52 -6.04
CA GLU A 439 27.09 -5.64 -4.71
C GLU A 439 25.90 -4.67 -4.67
N VAL A 440 24.74 -5.15 -4.25
CA VAL A 440 23.52 -4.35 -4.09
C VAL A 440 22.91 -4.57 -2.71
N HIS A 441 22.25 -3.58 -2.16
CA HIS A 441 21.44 -3.72 -0.95
C HIS A 441 19.99 -3.29 -1.19
N ASP A 442 19.07 -3.88 -0.44
CA ASP A 442 17.69 -3.43 -0.32
C ASP A 442 17.63 -2.27 0.70
N PRO A 443 17.19 -1.06 0.31
CA PRO A 443 17.12 0.10 1.20
C PRO A 443 16.03 0.01 2.28
N GLU A 444 15.05 -0.89 2.15
CA GLU A 444 14.01 -1.13 3.17
C GLU A 444 14.36 -2.30 4.11
N SER A 445 15.44 -3.05 3.83
CA SER A 445 15.87 -4.19 4.65
C SER A 445 16.55 -3.76 5.95
N VAL A 446 15.92 -4.07 7.09
CA VAL A 446 16.48 -3.86 8.43
C VAL A 446 16.65 -5.22 9.13
N PRO A 447 17.88 -5.73 9.36
CA PRO A 447 19.18 -5.13 9.03
C PRO A 447 19.53 -5.19 7.54
N ILE A 448 20.43 -4.29 7.11
CA ILE A 448 20.84 -4.13 5.71
C ILE A 448 21.40 -5.44 5.14
N SER A 449 20.64 -6.05 4.23
CA SER A 449 21.03 -7.27 3.53
C SER A 449 21.76 -6.95 2.23
N ARG A 450 23.06 -7.26 2.17
CA ARG A 450 23.89 -7.09 0.95
C ARG A 450 23.91 -8.36 0.11
N PHE A 451 23.64 -8.22 -1.18
CA PHE A 451 23.59 -9.30 -2.16
C PHE A 451 24.65 -9.13 -3.25
N ASN A 452 25.40 -10.20 -3.52
CA ASN A 452 26.32 -10.28 -4.64
C ASN A 452 25.59 -10.79 -5.89
N THR A 453 25.54 -9.98 -6.93
CA THR A 453 24.70 -10.22 -8.11
C THR A 453 25.42 -9.87 -9.43
N THR A 454 24.76 -10.08 -10.56
CA THR A 454 25.27 -9.80 -11.91
C THR A 454 24.21 -9.11 -12.75
N LEU A 455 24.60 -8.55 -13.90
CA LEU A 455 23.69 -7.96 -14.90
C LEU A 455 22.58 -8.91 -15.45
N ARG A 456 22.58 -10.20 -15.07
CA ARG A 456 21.45 -11.10 -15.36
C ARG A 456 20.24 -10.81 -14.48
N SER A 457 20.47 -10.40 -13.24
CA SER A 457 19.46 -10.25 -12.17
C SER A 457 19.26 -8.80 -11.75
N ILE A 458 19.66 -7.85 -12.60
CA ILE A 458 19.54 -6.41 -12.38
C ILE A 458 18.99 -5.74 -13.64
N ILE A 459 18.05 -4.83 -13.48
CA ILE A 459 17.58 -3.91 -14.52
C ILE A 459 17.83 -2.48 -14.00
N PRO A 460 18.68 -1.67 -14.66
CA PRO A 460 18.93 -0.30 -14.24
C PRO A 460 17.66 0.56 -14.35
N LEU A 461 17.33 1.31 -13.29
CA LEU A 461 16.24 2.29 -13.31
C LEU A 461 16.79 3.63 -13.85
N PRO A 462 15.97 4.49 -14.48
CA PRO A 462 16.34 5.86 -14.83
C PRO A 462 16.84 6.67 -13.63
N ASP A 463 17.74 7.63 -13.87
CA ASP A 463 18.16 8.57 -12.84
C ASP A 463 17.23 9.77 -12.81
N PRO A 464 16.70 10.17 -11.65
CA PRO A 464 16.08 11.47 -11.47
C PRO A 464 17.08 12.62 -11.73
N ASN A 465 18.34 12.45 -11.35
CA ASN A 465 19.34 13.52 -11.33
C ASN A 465 20.29 13.56 -12.54
N ALA A 466 20.11 12.67 -13.54
CA ALA A 466 21.00 12.64 -14.71
C ALA A 466 20.69 13.79 -15.69
N PRO A 467 21.72 14.42 -16.30
CA PRO A 467 21.51 15.44 -17.34
C PRO A 467 20.66 14.93 -18.50
N ALA A 468 19.77 15.76 -19.02
CA ALA A 468 18.96 15.43 -20.20
C ALA A 468 19.85 15.05 -21.40
N GLY A 469 19.65 13.86 -21.97
CA GLY A 469 20.49 13.30 -23.03
C GLY A 469 21.61 12.37 -22.54
N SER A 470 21.84 12.26 -21.22
CA SER A 470 22.63 11.17 -20.65
C SER A 470 21.94 9.83 -20.94
N PRO A 471 22.65 8.73 -21.25
CA PRO A 471 22.04 7.40 -21.41
C PRO A 471 21.33 6.91 -20.14
N SER A 472 21.61 7.54 -18.99
CA SER A 472 20.98 7.26 -17.70
C SER A 472 19.70 8.06 -17.42
N SER A 473 19.35 9.04 -18.27
CA SER A 473 18.17 9.91 -18.11
C SER A 473 16.89 9.22 -18.60
N LEU A 474 15.73 9.63 -18.09
CA LEU A 474 14.42 9.04 -18.44
C LEU A 474 14.14 9.03 -19.95
N SER A 475 14.57 10.08 -20.67
CA SER A 475 14.40 10.19 -22.14
C SER A 475 15.28 9.24 -22.96
N ALA A 476 16.22 8.51 -22.33
CA ALA A 476 17.00 7.46 -22.99
C ALA A 476 16.34 6.07 -22.89
N TYR A 477 15.27 5.92 -22.10
CA TYR A 477 14.51 4.69 -21.97
C TYR A 477 13.39 4.64 -23.01
N ARG A 478 13.03 3.44 -23.46
CA ARG A 478 11.94 3.25 -24.43
C ARG A 478 10.59 3.43 -23.76
N GLU A 479 9.68 4.15 -24.41
CA GLU A 479 8.28 4.18 -24.00
C GLU A 479 7.60 2.84 -24.33
N PHE A 480 6.74 2.37 -23.42
CA PHE A 480 6.01 1.12 -23.57
C PHE A 480 4.60 1.42 -24.11
N PRO A 481 4.20 0.89 -25.29
CA PRO A 481 2.85 1.11 -25.82
C PRO A 481 1.78 0.39 -24.98
N ILE A 482 0.53 0.84 -25.10
CA ILE A 482 -0.65 0.23 -24.46
C ILE A 482 -0.73 -1.27 -24.82
N GLY A 483 -1.07 -2.11 -23.83
CA GLY A 483 -1.07 -3.57 -23.93
C GLY A 483 0.31 -4.22 -23.73
N SER A 484 1.38 -3.43 -23.50
CA SER A 484 2.70 -4.00 -23.17
C SER A 484 2.70 -4.59 -21.77
N THR A 485 3.27 -5.80 -21.64
CA THR A 485 3.67 -6.34 -20.34
C THR A 485 4.94 -5.64 -19.86
N VAL A 486 4.89 -5.03 -18.69
CA VAL A 486 5.99 -4.33 -18.03
C VAL A 486 6.17 -4.86 -16.60
N LEU A 487 7.31 -4.53 -16.01
CA LEU A 487 7.55 -4.67 -14.58
C LEU A 487 7.45 -3.27 -13.96
N ALA A 488 6.53 -3.08 -13.01
CA ALA A 488 6.27 -1.77 -12.40
C ALA A 488 6.44 -1.86 -10.87
N LEU A 489 7.08 -0.84 -10.28
CA LEU A 489 7.10 -0.69 -8.82
C LEU A 489 5.67 -0.44 -8.33
N TYR A 490 5.24 -1.20 -7.33
CA TYR A 490 3.98 -0.94 -6.67
C TYR A 490 4.14 0.31 -5.79
N PRO A 491 3.31 1.36 -5.94
CA PRO A 491 3.53 2.63 -5.24
C PRO A 491 3.59 2.44 -3.71
N ASP A 492 4.42 3.25 -3.07
CA ASP A 492 4.72 3.20 -1.64
C ASP A 492 5.30 1.84 -1.15
N THR A 493 6.01 1.10 -2.02
CA THR A 493 6.76 -0.12 -1.69
C THR A 493 8.12 -0.18 -2.40
N SER A 494 8.98 -1.09 -1.92
CA SER A 494 10.20 -1.55 -2.61
C SER A 494 9.97 -2.72 -3.59
N CYS A 495 8.75 -3.13 -3.91
CA CYS A 495 8.50 -4.33 -4.73
C CYS A 495 8.02 -4.02 -6.15
N PHE A 496 8.49 -4.83 -7.10
CA PHE A 496 8.19 -4.75 -8.52
C PHE A 496 7.33 -5.94 -8.95
N TYR A 497 6.19 -5.68 -9.59
CA TYR A 497 5.25 -6.72 -10.04
C TYR A 497 4.95 -6.63 -11.54
N ARG A 498 4.42 -7.73 -12.10
CA ARG A 498 4.00 -7.81 -13.49
C ARG A 498 2.73 -6.98 -13.69
N ALA A 499 2.76 -6.09 -14.68
CA ALA A 499 1.64 -5.22 -15.02
C ALA A 499 1.47 -5.07 -16.53
N GLU A 500 0.24 -4.75 -16.95
CA GLU A 500 -0.13 -4.39 -18.32
C GLU A 500 -0.26 -2.86 -18.43
N VAL A 501 0.33 -2.24 -19.45
CA VAL A 501 0.18 -0.79 -19.68
C VAL A 501 -1.21 -0.50 -20.23
N VAL A 502 -2.01 0.26 -19.48
CA VAL A 502 -3.36 0.70 -19.87
C VAL A 502 -3.34 2.07 -20.54
N ALA A 503 -2.48 2.99 -20.08
CA ALA A 503 -2.29 4.30 -20.71
C ALA A 503 -0.83 4.76 -20.62
N THR A 504 -0.37 5.43 -21.68
CA THR A 504 0.98 6.00 -21.77
C THR A 504 1.06 7.40 -21.12
N PRO A 505 2.28 7.92 -20.85
CA PRO A 505 2.49 9.30 -20.40
C PRO A 505 1.87 10.37 -21.31
N THR A 506 1.70 10.06 -22.59
CA THR A 506 1.12 10.97 -23.59
C THR A 506 -0.41 11.08 -23.49
N ASP A 507 -1.10 9.99 -23.10
CA ASP A 507 -2.56 9.98 -22.88
C ASP A 507 -2.96 10.45 -21.48
N THR A 508 -2.08 10.30 -20.48
CA THR A 508 -2.35 10.69 -19.08
C THR A 508 -2.10 12.17 -18.78
N ALA A 509 -1.74 12.98 -19.78
CA ALA A 509 -1.42 14.40 -19.63
C ALA A 509 -2.57 15.35 -20.09
N PRO A 510 -3.57 15.65 -19.25
CA PRO A 510 -4.55 16.68 -19.55
C PRO A 510 -3.94 18.08 -19.41
N SER A 511 -3.63 18.73 -20.53
CA SER A 511 -3.58 20.19 -20.71
C SER A 511 -2.98 21.03 -19.55
N VAL A 512 -1.82 20.66 -19.03
CA VAL A 512 -1.00 21.53 -18.17
C VAL A 512 0.41 21.60 -18.74
N ARG A 513 0.83 22.81 -19.12
CA ARG A 513 2.24 23.10 -19.43
C ARG A 513 3.03 23.06 -18.12
N SER A 514 3.62 21.90 -17.78
CA SER A 514 4.56 21.77 -16.67
C SER A 514 5.97 21.53 -17.20
N ASP A 515 6.87 22.50 -17.00
CA ASP A 515 8.27 22.49 -17.45
C ASP A 515 9.19 21.57 -16.61
N THR A 516 8.60 20.53 -16.01
CA THR A 516 9.27 19.62 -15.06
C THR A 516 9.38 18.22 -15.65
N PRO A 517 10.59 17.69 -15.90
CA PRO A 517 10.81 16.37 -16.53
C PRO A 517 10.42 15.15 -15.66
N TYR A 518 9.79 15.38 -14.50
CA TYR A 518 9.35 14.37 -13.53
C TYR A 518 7.88 13.95 -13.66
N ALA A 519 7.13 14.50 -14.63
CA ALA A 519 5.68 14.37 -14.72
C ALA A 519 5.17 13.17 -15.57
N SER A 520 6.04 12.42 -16.24
CA SER A 520 5.63 11.27 -17.07
C SER A 520 5.13 10.13 -16.19
N THR A 521 3.84 9.79 -16.28
CA THR A 521 3.21 8.69 -15.52
C THR A 521 2.55 7.70 -16.47
N TYR A 522 2.67 6.41 -16.16
CA TYR A 522 1.89 5.35 -16.82
C TYR A 522 0.67 5.04 -15.97
N ARG A 523 -0.42 4.67 -16.64
CA ARG A 523 -1.46 3.88 -15.98
C ARG A 523 -1.19 2.42 -16.28
N VAL A 524 -0.98 1.63 -15.23
CA VAL A 524 -0.70 0.20 -15.32
C VAL A 524 -1.73 -0.60 -14.55
N LYS A 525 -1.98 -1.82 -15.01
CA LYS A 525 -2.92 -2.76 -14.42
C LYS A 525 -2.15 -3.97 -13.92
N PHE A 526 -2.13 -4.18 -12.63
CA PHE A 526 -1.43 -5.31 -12.03
C PHE A 526 -2.26 -6.59 -12.19
N GLU A 527 -1.63 -7.67 -12.64
CA GLU A 527 -2.34 -8.94 -12.89
C GLU A 527 -2.70 -9.70 -11.60
N ASP A 528 -1.93 -9.49 -10.54
CA ASP A 528 -2.05 -10.20 -9.26
C ASP A 528 -3.01 -9.52 -8.25
N ASP A 529 -3.59 -8.35 -8.59
CA ASP A 529 -4.34 -7.48 -7.66
C ASP A 529 -5.74 -7.15 -8.23
N ASP A 530 -6.56 -8.18 -8.43
CA ASP A 530 -7.96 -8.12 -8.92
C ASP A 530 -8.20 -7.20 -10.14
N ASN A 531 -7.22 -7.13 -11.06
CA ASN A 531 -7.22 -6.25 -12.24
C ASN A 531 -7.27 -4.74 -11.92
N GLN A 532 -6.79 -4.30 -10.76
CA GLN A 532 -6.80 -2.89 -10.36
C GLN A 532 -5.85 -2.03 -11.22
N GLU A 533 -6.36 -0.87 -11.68
CA GLU A 533 -5.58 0.16 -12.37
C GLU A 533 -4.93 1.12 -11.37
N LEU A 534 -3.61 1.30 -11.47
CA LEU A 534 -2.82 2.24 -10.66
C LEU A 534 -2.00 3.17 -11.56
N VAL A 535 -1.65 4.35 -11.04
CA VAL A 535 -0.79 5.32 -11.71
C VAL A 535 0.62 5.22 -11.13
N VAL A 536 1.61 4.96 -11.99
CA VAL A 536 3.01 4.74 -11.61
C VAL A 536 3.90 5.70 -12.41
N GLN A 537 4.89 6.32 -11.78
CA GLN A 537 5.83 7.21 -12.49
C GLN A 537 6.68 6.42 -13.48
N ALA A 538 6.98 6.98 -14.65
CA ALA A 538 7.73 6.30 -15.71
C ALA A 538 9.14 5.84 -15.29
N GLN A 539 9.76 6.50 -14.30
CA GLN A 539 11.05 6.06 -13.73
C GLN A 539 10.97 4.72 -12.98
N TRP A 540 9.77 4.25 -12.63
CA TRP A 540 9.54 3.00 -11.92
C TRP A 540 8.92 1.89 -12.79
N VAL A 541 8.87 2.10 -14.11
CA VAL A 541 8.36 1.13 -15.09
C VAL A 541 9.51 0.66 -15.97
N VAL A 542 9.77 -0.64 -15.99
CA VAL A 542 10.88 -1.26 -16.76
C VAL A 542 10.40 -2.45 -17.60
N GLU A 543 11.24 -2.87 -18.55
CA GLU A 543 10.94 -3.98 -19.47
C GLU A 543 10.78 -5.27 -18.67
N TRP A 544 9.66 -5.97 -18.86
CA TRP A 544 9.42 -7.26 -18.24
C TRP A 544 10.42 -8.31 -18.79
N PRO A 545 11.22 -8.98 -17.94
CA PRO A 545 12.32 -9.80 -18.41
C PRO A 545 11.91 -11.18 -18.93
N GLY A 546 10.64 -11.59 -18.77
CA GLY A 546 10.11 -12.88 -19.19
C GLY A 546 9.33 -12.81 -20.50
N GLY A 547 9.97 -13.09 -21.63
CA GLY A 547 9.24 -13.43 -22.85
C GLY A 547 8.36 -14.68 -22.63
N GLN A 548 7.20 -14.74 -23.31
CA GLN A 548 6.32 -15.91 -23.33
C GLN A 548 7.12 -17.21 -23.55
N ARG A 549 6.78 -18.24 -22.77
CA ARG A 549 7.23 -19.62 -23.04
C ARG A 549 6.38 -20.25 -24.13
#